data_AF-A0A7J6NBP5-F1
#
_entry.id   AF-A0A7J6NBP5-F1
#
_cell.length_a   1.000
_cell.length_b   1.000
_cell.length_c   1.000
_cell.angle_alpha   90.00
_cell.angle_beta   90.00
_cell.angle_gamma   90.00
#
_symmetry.space_group_name_H-M   'P 1'
#
loop_
_entity.id
_entity.type
_entity.pdbx_description
1 polymer ?
#
loop_
_entity_poly.entity_id
_entity_poly.type
_entity_poly.pdbx_seq_one_letter_code
_entity_poly.pdbx_strand_id
1 'polypeptide(L)'
;MGELVTIYRLRRLVVSSCRYYSEVFGSNTWRSRACKSVATRLSAVPVFGILRGTVLAIVMDGGVRYRVRYIGYTDMASRMADQASTMFAANMLNFLTHVHSKGPEEAKDARSFESFFEDNINESPESDIIVRSIVCCKDGQVLKMPPPPQPSPAVPKKTDAPGSPGQGGVSQVNAVGGGIFASSQFLLLVSAGILVIIAIWAPRTFIDLLMVFVLAGFVGYMLVWNVQPALHTPLMSVFNAISGQVVLGGILMVSSEEVATQVFAVAAIAVAAINIGGGFMVTHRMLAMFKRDTP
;
A
#
# COMPACT_ATOMS: atom_id res chain seq x y z
N MET A 1 30.86 -1.80 -37.55
CA MET A 1 31.42 -2.51 -36.38
C MET A 1 30.60 -2.36 -35.09
N GLY A 2 29.75 -1.33 -34.91
CA GLY A 2 28.99 -1.10 -33.67
C GLY A 2 27.88 -2.11 -33.35
N GLU A 3 27.13 -2.60 -34.35
CA GLU A 3 26.02 -3.56 -34.10
C GLU A 3 26.50 -4.95 -33.64
N LEU A 4 27.61 -5.44 -34.20
CA LEU A 4 28.22 -6.72 -33.80
C LEU A 4 28.70 -6.70 -32.34
N VAL A 5 29.23 -5.57 -31.85
CA VAL A 5 29.67 -5.41 -30.46
C VAL A 5 28.48 -5.41 -29.49
N THR A 6 27.37 -4.76 -29.87
CA THR A 6 26.14 -4.75 -29.07
C THR A 6 25.52 -6.14 -28.97
N ILE A 7 25.47 -6.89 -30.07
CA ILE A 7 24.94 -8.27 -30.11
C ILE A 7 25.84 -9.22 -29.27
N TYR A 8 27.16 -9.10 -29.36
CA TYR A 8 28.09 -9.94 -28.59
C TYR A 8 27.99 -9.67 -27.07
N ARG A 9 27.85 -8.39 -26.69
CA ARG A 9 27.65 -7.98 -25.27
C ARG A 9 26.31 -8.47 -24.72
N LEU A 10 25.23 -8.35 -25.50
CA LEU A 10 23.92 -8.90 -25.15
C LEU A 10 23.97 -10.41 -24.94
N ARG A 11 24.64 -11.16 -25.82
CA ARG A 11 24.80 -12.62 -25.68
C ARG A 11 25.55 -12.99 -24.40
N ARG A 12 26.63 -12.27 -24.05
CA ARG A 12 27.40 -12.50 -22.82
C ARG A 12 26.60 -12.16 -21.56
N LEU A 13 25.82 -11.08 -21.58
CA LEU A 13 24.97 -10.64 -20.47
C LEU A 13 23.78 -11.57 -20.23
N VAL A 14 23.14 -12.07 -21.29
CA VAL A 14 22.07 -13.06 -21.18
C VAL A 14 22.61 -14.37 -20.62
N VAL A 15 23.77 -14.85 -21.10
CA VAL A 15 24.41 -16.05 -20.57
C VAL A 15 24.84 -15.88 -19.10
N SER A 16 25.41 -14.72 -18.74
CA SER A 16 25.77 -14.40 -17.36
C SER A 16 24.56 -14.27 -16.45
N SER A 17 23.46 -13.71 -16.95
CA SER A 17 22.20 -13.60 -16.20
C SER A 17 21.57 -14.99 -16.02
N CYS A 18 21.52 -15.82 -17.07
CA CYS A 18 21.06 -17.20 -16.95
C CYS A 18 21.90 -18.01 -15.94
N ARG A 19 23.23 -17.82 -15.93
CA ARG A 19 24.11 -18.45 -14.92
C ARG A 19 23.78 -17.95 -13.51
N TYR A 20 23.66 -16.64 -13.30
CA TYR A 20 23.28 -16.06 -12.00
C TYR A 20 21.92 -16.55 -11.52
N TYR A 21 20.91 -16.57 -12.40
CA TYR A 21 19.59 -17.08 -12.05
C TYR A 21 19.61 -18.60 -11.77
N SER A 22 20.45 -19.38 -12.47
CA SER A 22 20.63 -20.81 -12.18
C SER A 22 21.35 -21.08 -10.86
N GLU A 23 22.27 -20.19 -10.46
CA GLU A 23 22.97 -20.26 -9.16
C GLU A 23 22.04 -19.85 -8.00
N VAL A 24 21.22 -18.81 -8.18
CA VAL A 24 20.33 -18.30 -7.13
C VAL A 24 19.03 -19.11 -6.98
N PHE A 25 18.43 -19.58 -8.08
CA PHE A 25 17.13 -20.25 -8.05
C PHE A 25 17.19 -21.77 -8.31
N GLY A 26 18.37 -22.31 -8.56
CA GLY A 26 18.57 -23.71 -8.96
C GLY A 26 18.24 -23.94 -10.44
N SER A 27 19.08 -24.73 -11.11
CA SER A 27 19.01 -24.97 -12.56
C SER A 27 17.68 -25.60 -12.99
N ASN A 28 17.11 -26.50 -12.19
CA ASN A 28 15.86 -27.21 -12.53
C ASN A 28 14.60 -26.35 -12.35
N THR A 29 14.59 -25.48 -11.33
CA THR A 29 13.46 -24.60 -11.01
C THR A 29 13.32 -23.46 -12.04
N TRP A 30 14.45 -22.96 -12.54
CA TRP A 30 14.47 -21.93 -13.58
C TRP A 30 14.07 -22.51 -14.95
N ARG A 31 14.55 -23.73 -15.28
CA ARG A 31 14.25 -24.44 -16.53
C ARG A 31 12.75 -24.72 -16.70
N SER A 32 12.02 -25.11 -15.64
CA SER A 32 10.59 -25.44 -15.74
C SER A 32 9.69 -24.22 -15.99
N ARG A 33 10.14 -23.00 -15.67
CA ARG A 33 9.35 -21.76 -15.80
C ARG A 33 9.62 -20.99 -17.11
N ALA A 34 10.69 -21.32 -17.85
CA ALA A 34 11.22 -20.50 -18.94
C ALA A 34 10.32 -20.35 -20.20
N CYS A 35 9.26 -21.15 -20.36
CA CYS A 35 8.45 -21.14 -21.60
C CYS A 35 7.63 -19.86 -21.86
N LYS A 36 7.34 -19.02 -20.84
CA LYS A 36 6.67 -17.70 -21.00
C LYS A 36 7.09 -16.68 -19.92
N SER A 37 8.27 -16.85 -19.32
CA SER A 37 8.64 -16.09 -18.13
C SER A 37 9.13 -14.67 -18.43
N VAL A 38 8.67 -13.71 -17.63
CA VAL A 38 9.25 -12.37 -17.51
C VAL A 38 10.18 -12.39 -16.31
N ALA A 39 11.45 -12.06 -16.52
CA ALA A 39 12.44 -11.97 -15.46
C ALA A 39 12.73 -10.50 -15.16
N THR A 40 12.29 -10.03 -13.99
CA THR A 40 12.58 -8.67 -13.50
C THR A 40 13.74 -8.74 -12.52
N ARG A 41 14.78 -7.92 -12.72
CA ARG A 41 15.90 -7.82 -11.79
C ARG A 41 15.86 -6.47 -11.08
N LEU A 42 15.46 -6.48 -9.81
CA LEU A 42 15.38 -5.27 -8.97
C LEU A 42 16.76 -4.83 -8.42
N SER A 43 17.77 -5.72 -8.42
CA SER A 43 19.13 -5.44 -7.92
C SER A 43 20.05 -4.71 -8.91
N ALA A 44 19.49 -3.87 -9.80
CA ALA A 44 20.21 -3.21 -10.90
C ALA A 44 21.05 -1.98 -10.48
N VAL A 45 21.51 -1.92 -9.23
CA VAL A 45 22.44 -0.89 -8.72
C VAL A 45 23.87 -1.48 -8.77
N PRO A 46 24.90 -0.72 -9.20
CA PRO A 46 25.83 -1.16 -10.24
C PRO A 46 26.98 -1.99 -9.69
N VAL A 47 26.82 -3.32 -9.69
CA VAL A 47 28.00 -4.22 -9.63
C VAL A 47 28.29 -4.84 -11.01
N PHE A 48 27.29 -4.97 -11.88
CA PHE A 48 27.49 -5.35 -13.29
C PHE A 48 26.46 -4.66 -14.17
N GLY A 49 26.92 -3.79 -15.05
CA GLY A 49 26.05 -2.88 -15.79
C GLY A 49 25.21 -3.49 -16.93
N ILE A 50 24.18 -2.70 -17.26
CA ILE A 50 23.61 -2.40 -18.58
C ILE A 50 22.67 -3.44 -19.21
N LEU A 51 21.45 -3.52 -18.66
CA LEU A 51 20.25 -3.64 -19.49
C LEU A 51 19.30 -2.51 -19.10
N ARG A 52 19.52 -1.29 -19.61
CA ARG A 52 18.50 -0.23 -19.52
C ARG A 52 17.35 -0.61 -20.44
N GLY A 53 16.17 -0.84 -19.88
CA GLY A 53 14.98 -1.13 -20.66
C GLY A 53 14.52 -2.59 -20.62
N THR A 54 13.59 -2.89 -21.51
CA THR A 54 13.06 -4.24 -21.71
C THR A 54 13.82 -4.90 -22.86
N VAL A 55 14.51 -6.00 -22.61
CA VAL A 55 15.20 -6.77 -23.66
C VAL A 55 14.55 -8.13 -23.81
N LEU A 56 14.13 -8.46 -25.03
CA LEU A 56 13.69 -9.80 -25.38
C LEU A 56 14.92 -10.62 -25.78
N ALA A 57 15.23 -11.66 -25.01
CA ALA A 57 16.29 -12.60 -25.35
C ALA A 57 15.70 -13.96 -25.70
N ILE A 58 16.29 -14.59 -26.71
CA ILE A 58 16.01 -15.98 -27.05
C ILE A 58 17.13 -16.81 -26.44
N VAL A 59 16.81 -17.59 -25.41
CA VAL A 59 17.76 -18.51 -24.77
C VAL A 59 17.58 -19.88 -25.42
N MET A 60 18.69 -20.44 -25.91
CA MET A 60 18.75 -21.80 -26.44
C MET A 60 19.37 -22.71 -25.38
N ASP A 61 18.61 -23.69 -24.91
CA ASP A 61 19.11 -24.72 -23.99
C ASP A 61 18.55 -26.08 -24.43
N GLY A 62 19.42 -27.07 -24.62
CA GLY A 62 19.04 -28.42 -25.07
C GLY A 62 18.30 -28.52 -26.41
N GLY A 63 18.40 -27.52 -27.30
CA GLY A 63 17.71 -27.49 -28.60
C GLY A 63 16.33 -26.81 -28.58
N VAL A 64 15.84 -26.37 -27.42
CA VAL A 64 14.56 -25.66 -27.27
C VAL A 64 14.78 -24.14 -27.22
N ARG A 65 13.95 -23.39 -27.98
CA ARG A 65 13.95 -21.91 -28.01
C ARG A 65 13.04 -21.35 -26.91
N TYR A 66 13.61 -20.71 -25.90
CA TYR A 66 12.86 -19.98 -24.88
C TYR A 66 12.86 -18.48 -25.18
N ARG A 67 11.69 -17.84 -25.24
CA ARG A 67 11.57 -16.37 -25.31
C ARG A 67 11.40 -15.81 -23.90
N VAL A 68 12.44 -15.14 -23.38
CA VAL A 68 12.43 -14.52 -22.05
C VAL A 68 12.52 -13.01 -22.20
N ARG A 69 11.66 -12.29 -21.48
CA ARG A 69 11.68 -10.82 -21.42
C ARG A 69 12.40 -10.39 -20.15
N TYR A 70 13.54 -9.72 -20.30
CA TYR A 70 14.32 -9.14 -19.21
C TYR A 70 13.88 -7.69 -18.99
N ILE A 71 13.49 -7.36 -17.76
CA ILE A 71 13.15 -5.99 -17.36
C ILE A 71 14.24 -5.51 -16.37
N GLY A 72 15.06 -4.55 -16.82
CA GLY A 72 16.22 -4.03 -16.09
C GLY A 72 16.17 -2.52 -15.83
N TYR A 73 14.99 -1.95 -15.58
CA TYR A 73 14.91 -0.52 -15.24
C TYR A 73 15.64 -0.24 -13.93
N THR A 74 16.53 0.75 -13.97
CA THR A 74 17.30 1.23 -12.81
C THR A 74 16.52 2.26 -11.99
N ASP A 75 15.39 2.74 -12.52
CA ASP A 75 14.58 3.82 -11.97
C ASP A 75 13.12 3.39 -11.75
N MET A 76 12.86 2.20 -11.21
CA MET A 76 11.49 1.72 -11.00
C MET A 76 10.62 2.67 -10.18
N ALA A 77 11.21 3.39 -9.21
CA ALA A 77 10.50 4.39 -8.42
C ALA A 77 9.97 5.56 -9.28
N SER A 78 10.66 5.96 -10.36
CA SER A 78 10.22 7.05 -11.24
C SER A 78 8.94 6.68 -12.02
N ARG A 79 8.68 5.38 -12.21
CA ARG A 79 7.52 4.86 -12.94
C ARG A 79 6.24 4.87 -12.11
N MET A 80 6.34 5.16 -10.82
CA MET A 80 5.24 5.42 -9.91
C MET A 80 5.50 6.72 -9.17
N ALA A 81 5.80 7.80 -9.92
CA ALA A 81 6.28 9.07 -9.40
C ALA A 81 5.39 9.62 -8.27
N ASP A 82 4.07 9.66 -8.44
CA ASP A 82 3.16 10.19 -7.40
C ASP A 82 3.26 9.43 -6.07
N GLN A 83 3.37 8.10 -6.12
CA GLN A 83 3.51 7.27 -4.90
C GLN A 83 4.92 7.38 -4.30
N ALA A 84 5.95 7.37 -5.15
CA ALA A 84 7.32 7.54 -4.69
C ALA A 84 7.52 8.92 -4.02
N SER A 85 6.97 9.98 -4.61
CA SER A 85 7.04 11.35 -4.10
C SER A 85 6.27 11.52 -2.80
N THR A 86 5.06 10.97 -2.68
CA THR A 86 4.27 11.04 -1.43
C THR A 86 4.94 10.28 -0.29
N MET A 87 5.47 9.08 -0.54
CA MET A 87 6.21 8.31 0.47
C MET A 87 7.53 8.98 0.86
N PHE A 88 8.26 9.55 -0.12
CA PHE A 88 9.48 10.31 0.16
C PHE A 88 9.19 11.57 0.98
N ALA A 89 8.13 12.31 0.64
CA ALA A 89 7.70 13.49 1.39
C ALA A 89 7.27 13.12 2.82
N ALA A 90 6.53 12.01 3.01
CA ALA A 90 6.16 11.52 4.32
C ALA A 90 7.38 11.13 5.17
N ASN A 91 8.37 10.45 4.59
CA ASN A 91 9.63 10.13 5.26
C ASN A 91 10.41 11.39 5.64
N MET A 92 10.42 12.40 4.77
CA MET A 92 11.09 13.67 5.04
C MET A 92 10.40 14.45 6.15
N LEU A 93 9.05 14.46 6.16
CA LEU A 93 8.27 15.06 7.25
C LEU A 93 8.56 14.35 8.57
N ASN A 94 8.54 13.03 8.60
CA ASN A 94 8.83 12.24 9.81
C ASN A 94 10.24 12.53 10.34
N PHE A 95 11.22 12.65 9.45
CA PHE A 95 12.58 13.05 9.82
C PHE A 95 12.62 14.47 10.39
N LEU A 96 11.97 15.44 9.73
CA LEU A 96 11.93 16.82 10.21
C LEU A 96 11.21 16.94 11.55
N THR A 97 10.12 16.20 11.76
CA THR A 97 9.42 16.17 13.05
C THR A 97 10.26 15.51 14.13
N HIS A 98 11.06 14.50 13.77
CA HIS A 98 11.98 13.84 14.69
C HIS A 98 13.09 14.79 15.15
N VAL A 99 13.67 15.55 14.22
CA VAL A 99 14.70 16.56 14.52
C VAL A 99 14.13 17.76 15.28
N HIS A 100 12.93 18.22 14.94
CA HIS A 100 12.30 19.38 15.59
C HIS A 100 11.56 19.01 16.88
N SER A 101 11.80 17.84 17.49
CA SER A 101 11.00 17.28 18.59
C SER A 101 10.89 18.19 19.83
N LYS A 102 9.98 19.17 19.75
CA LYS A 102 9.20 19.78 20.83
C LYS A 102 7.82 20.20 20.31
N GLY A 103 7.14 19.28 19.63
CA GLY A 103 5.72 19.42 19.27
C GLY A 103 5.34 20.64 18.41
N PRO A 104 4.08 20.73 17.97
CA PRO A 104 3.59 21.85 17.17
C PRO A 104 3.46 23.17 17.96
N GLU A 105 3.56 23.17 19.29
CA GLU A 105 3.42 24.38 20.13
C GLU A 105 4.74 25.12 20.43
N GLU A 106 5.91 24.48 20.39
CA GLU A 106 7.21 25.12 20.67
C GLU A 106 8.10 25.33 19.43
N ALA A 107 7.64 24.95 18.23
CA ALA A 107 8.36 25.17 16.98
C ALA A 107 8.28 26.64 16.53
N LYS A 108 9.09 27.51 17.14
CA LYS A 108 9.11 28.95 16.79
C LYS A 108 10.43 29.49 16.25
N ASP A 109 11.51 28.70 16.17
CA ASP A 109 12.80 29.25 15.73
C ASP A 109 13.65 28.26 14.93
N ALA A 110 14.23 28.70 13.80
CA ALA A 110 15.10 27.87 12.95
C ALA A 110 16.42 27.47 13.63
N ARG A 111 16.78 28.15 14.73
CA ARG A 111 17.99 27.90 15.52
C ARG A 111 17.95 26.59 16.31
N SER A 112 16.75 26.10 16.66
CA SER A 112 16.62 24.83 17.39
C SER A 112 16.95 23.62 16.53
N PHE A 113 16.78 23.74 15.21
CA PHE A 113 17.16 22.72 14.25
C PHE A 113 18.68 22.53 14.22
N GLU A 114 19.42 23.63 14.09
CA GLU A 114 20.89 23.61 14.05
C GLU A 114 21.47 23.08 15.36
N SER A 115 21.01 23.60 16.51
CA SER A 115 21.47 23.13 17.81
C SER A 115 21.22 21.63 18.02
N PHE A 116 20.08 21.10 17.58
CA PHE A 116 19.80 19.67 17.69
C PHE A 116 20.77 18.80 16.89
N PHE A 117 21.19 19.24 15.70
CA PHE A 117 22.25 18.54 14.96
C PHE A 117 23.59 18.65 15.70
N GLU A 118 23.95 19.83 16.22
CA GLU A 118 25.22 20.01 16.93
C GLU A 118 25.32 19.12 18.17
N ASP A 119 24.23 18.99 18.93
CA ASP A 119 24.16 18.16 20.14
C ASP A 119 24.27 16.66 19.82
N ASN A 120 23.74 16.22 18.68
CA ASN A 120 23.63 14.80 18.32
C ASN A 120 24.71 14.28 17.35
N ILE A 121 25.60 15.14 16.85
CA ILE A 121 26.69 14.75 15.93
C ILE A 121 27.87 14.10 16.69
N ASN A 122 28.14 14.54 17.91
CA ASN A 122 29.27 14.06 18.70
C ASN A 122 29.03 12.64 19.24
N GLU A 123 30.12 11.87 19.38
CA GLU A 123 30.11 10.50 19.90
C GLU A 123 29.88 10.50 21.42
N SER A 124 28.65 10.81 21.83
CA SER A 124 28.17 10.79 23.21
C SER A 124 27.17 9.66 23.39
N PRO A 125 27.11 8.99 24.56
CA PRO A 125 26.13 7.93 24.82
C PRO A 125 24.67 8.43 24.83
N GLU A 126 24.45 9.73 24.89
CA GLU A 126 23.14 10.39 24.88
C GLU A 126 22.74 10.94 23.50
N SER A 127 23.61 10.84 22.48
CA SER A 127 23.30 11.35 21.14
C SER A 127 22.43 10.40 20.34
N ASP A 128 21.51 10.97 19.55
CA ASP A 128 20.59 10.22 18.72
C ASP A 128 21.31 9.55 17.54
N ILE A 129 21.22 8.22 17.53
CA ILE A 129 21.79 7.36 16.50
C ILE A 129 21.22 7.65 15.10
N ILE A 130 19.96 8.10 14.99
CA ILE A 130 19.31 8.37 13.71
C ILE A 130 19.95 9.59 13.03
N VAL A 131 20.11 10.70 13.76
CA VAL A 131 20.77 11.92 13.27
C VAL A 131 22.21 11.63 12.87
N ARG A 132 22.96 10.93 13.72
CA ARG A 132 24.36 10.58 13.46
C ARG A 132 24.53 9.66 12.24
N SER A 133 23.54 8.82 11.93
CA SER A 133 23.57 7.92 10.78
C SER A 133 23.24 8.61 9.45
N ILE A 134 22.50 9.72 9.49
CA ILE A 134 22.06 10.47 8.30
C ILE A 134 23.08 11.55 7.91
N VAL A 135 23.80 12.14 8.88
CA VAL A 135 24.83 13.17 8.62
C VAL A 135 26.16 12.53 8.22
N CYS A 136 26.50 12.62 6.93
CA CYS A 136 27.76 12.06 6.41
C CYS A 136 28.96 13.01 6.53
N CYS A 137 28.75 14.32 6.54
CA CYS A 137 29.81 15.34 6.57
C CYS A 137 29.38 16.58 7.38
N LYS A 138 30.31 17.21 8.11
CA LYS A 138 30.16 18.55 8.73
C LYS A 138 31.39 19.40 8.36
N ASP A 139 31.18 20.66 7.96
CA ASP A 139 32.26 21.62 7.63
C ASP A 139 33.33 21.09 6.66
N GLY A 140 32.90 20.30 5.67
CA GLY A 140 33.78 19.70 4.67
C GLY A 140 34.59 18.49 5.16
N GLN A 141 34.44 18.08 6.42
CA GLN A 141 35.04 16.88 6.97
C GLN A 141 34.04 15.73 6.96
N VAL A 142 34.48 14.55 6.50
CA VAL A 142 33.69 13.32 6.51
C VAL A 142 33.60 12.82 7.95
N LEU A 143 32.37 12.68 8.46
CA LEU A 143 32.15 12.13 9.79
C LEU A 143 32.28 10.61 9.72
N LYS A 144 32.90 10.02 10.75
CA LYS A 144 32.99 8.56 10.86
C LYS A 144 31.59 8.01 11.13
N MET A 145 31.10 7.18 10.22
CA MET A 145 29.81 6.52 10.38
C MET A 145 29.76 5.78 11.72
N PRO A 146 28.68 5.93 12.51
CA PRO A 146 28.50 5.14 13.71
C PRO A 146 28.55 3.65 13.32
N PRO A 147 29.05 2.78 14.21
CA PRO A 147 28.92 1.34 13.98
C PRO A 147 27.43 1.04 13.75
N PRO A 148 27.09 0.06 12.87
CA PRO A 148 25.70 -0.31 12.67
C PRO A 148 25.06 -0.51 14.04
N PRO A 149 23.85 0.04 14.28
CA PRO A 149 23.16 -0.16 15.54
C PRO A 149 23.27 -1.64 15.85
N GLN A 150 23.92 -1.99 16.96
CA GLN A 150 23.90 -3.39 17.36
C GLN A 150 22.42 -3.75 17.40
N PRO A 151 21.99 -4.85 16.75
CA PRO A 151 20.60 -5.25 16.83
C PRO A 151 20.27 -5.24 18.30
N SER A 152 19.43 -4.28 18.70
CA SER A 152 19.07 -4.11 20.10
C SER A 152 18.73 -5.52 20.57
N PRO A 153 19.41 -6.07 21.59
CA PRO A 153 19.29 -7.47 21.96
C PRO A 153 17.82 -7.76 21.90
N ALA A 154 17.39 -8.65 21.00
CA ALA A 154 15.99 -8.80 20.66
C ALA A 154 15.27 -8.78 21.98
N VAL A 155 14.57 -7.67 22.30
CA VAL A 155 13.87 -7.56 23.56
C VAL A 155 13.06 -8.82 23.51
N PRO A 156 13.30 -9.82 24.40
CA PRO A 156 12.63 -11.09 24.28
C PRO A 156 11.19 -10.67 24.17
N LYS A 157 10.56 -11.00 23.03
CA LYS A 157 9.16 -10.71 22.82
C LYS A 157 8.56 -11.29 24.07
N LYS A 158 8.21 -10.45 25.04
CA LYS A 158 7.37 -10.90 26.13
C LYS A 158 6.22 -11.45 25.32
N THR A 159 6.00 -12.74 25.44
CA THR A 159 4.80 -13.35 24.96
C THR A 159 3.72 -12.57 25.68
N ASP A 160 3.26 -11.51 25.04
CA ASP A 160 2.14 -10.73 25.50
C ASP A 160 1.01 -11.74 25.44
N ALA A 161 0.68 -12.29 26.61
CA ALA A 161 -0.68 -12.65 26.90
C ALA A 161 -1.55 -11.48 26.42
N PRO A 162 -2.70 -11.74 25.76
CA PRO A 162 -3.40 -10.77 24.93
C PRO A 162 -3.55 -9.40 25.63
N GLY A 163 -2.73 -8.45 25.21
CA GLY A 163 -2.64 -7.12 25.78
C GLY A 163 -3.64 -6.18 25.14
N SER A 164 -4.45 -5.57 26.00
CA SER A 164 -5.32 -4.42 25.75
C SER A 164 -4.57 -3.24 25.10
N PRO A 165 -5.25 -2.33 24.37
CA PRO A 165 -4.65 -1.23 23.61
C PRO A 165 -3.87 -0.23 24.46
N GLY A 166 -2.73 0.19 23.92
CA GLY A 166 -1.83 1.17 24.50
C GLY A 166 -2.46 2.57 24.64
N GLN A 167 -2.22 3.16 25.80
CA GLN A 167 -2.32 4.60 26.01
C GLN A 167 -1.00 5.26 25.60
N GLY A 168 -1.07 6.10 24.57
CA GLY A 168 -0.19 7.25 24.41
C GLY A 168 -1.05 8.51 24.56
N GLY A 169 -0.97 9.15 25.73
CA GLY A 169 -1.24 10.58 25.94
C GLY A 169 -2.66 11.11 25.74
N VAL A 170 -3.57 10.85 26.69
CA VAL A 170 -4.53 11.87 27.13
C VAL A 170 -4.10 12.24 28.55
N SER A 171 -3.80 13.53 28.77
CA SER A 171 -3.55 14.09 30.10
C SER A 171 -4.55 13.52 31.10
N GLN A 172 -4.04 13.06 32.25
CA GLN A 172 -4.82 12.60 33.38
C GLN A 172 -5.96 13.58 33.66
N VAL A 173 -7.18 13.21 33.27
CA VAL A 173 -8.38 13.68 33.95
C VAL A 173 -8.57 12.70 35.09
N ASN A 174 -8.33 13.19 36.29
CA ASN A 174 -8.43 12.44 37.53
C ASN A 174 -9.73 11.62 37.57
N ALA A 175 -9.58 10.36 37.95
CA ALA A 175 -10.67 9.44 38.19
C ALA A 175 -11.65 10.02 39.21
N VAL A 176 -12.80 10.47 38.72
CA VAL A 176 -14.04 10.56 39.50
C VAL A 176 -15.11 9.87 38.68
N GLY A 177 -15.57 8.72 39.18
CA GLY A 177 -16.79 8.06 38.73
C GLY A 177 -16.61 7.00 37.65
N GLY A 178 -16.28 5.77 38.04
CA GLY A 178 -16.57 4.58 37.25
C GLY A 178 -18.08 4.39 37.13
N GLY A 179 -18.70 5.14 36.23
CA GLY A 179 -20.13 5.06 35.92
C GLY A 179 -20.30 4.54 34.51
N ILE A 180 -20.93 3.35 34.37
CA ILE A 180 -21.83 2.82 33.33
C ILE A 180 -21.54 3.18 31.85
N PHE A 181 -21.19 4.42 31.52
CA PHE A 181 -21.01 5.02 30.19
C PHE A 181 -19.78 4.55 29.40
N ALA A 182 -18.77 3.92 30.03
CA ALA A 182 -17.56 3.43 29.34
C ALA A 182 -17.57 1.91 29.05
N SER A 183 -18.68 1.23 29.33
CA SER A 183 -18.84 -0.21 29.08
C SER A 183 -19.45 -0.45 27.70
N SER A 184 -18.95 -1.43 26.94
CA SER A 184 -19.54 -1.87 25.66
C SER A 184 -21.04 -2.22 25.79
N GLN A 185 -21.49 -2.59 26.99
CA GLN A 185 -22.89 -2.84 27.32
C GLN A 185 -23.75 -1.58 27.28
N PHE A 186 -23.22 -0.42 27.67
CA PHE A 186 -23.94 0.85 27.57
C PHE A 186 -24.14 1.29 26.12
N LEU A 187 -23.14 1.10 25.27
CA LEU A 187 -23.25 1.36 23.83
C LEU A 187 -24.30 0.46 23.14
N LEU A 188 -24.39 -0.82 23.55
CA LEU A 188 -25.43 -1.72 23.07
C LEU A 188 -26.84 -1.30 23.53
N LEU A 189 -26.98 -0.86 24.79
CA LEU A 189 -28.27 -0.38 25.30
C LEU A 189 -28.70 0.94 24.66
N VAL A 190 -27.76 1.86 24.41
CA VAL A 190 -28.04 3.12 23.71
C VAL A 190 -28.44 2.86 22.27
N SER A 191 -27.72 2.01 21.53
CA SER A 191 -28.08 1.66 20.15
C SER A 191 -29.42 0.92 20.06
N ALA A 192 -29.71 -0.01 20.97
CA ALA A 192 -31.02 -0.64 21.08
C ALA A 192 -32.14 0.36 21.42
N GLY A 193 -31.88 1.29 22.34
CA GLY A 193 -32.81 2.36 22.70
C GLY A 193 -33.13 3.28 21.52
N ILE A 194 -32.12 3.66 20.73
CA ILE A 194 -32.30 4.46 19.51
C ILE A 194 -33.17 3.72 18.49
N LEU A 195 -32.94 2.41 18.28
CA LEU A 195 -33.77 1.61 17.37
C LEU A 195 -35.23 1.52 17.83
N VAL A 196 -35.49 1.41 19.13
CA VAL A 196 -36.85 1.41 19.69
C VAL A 196 -37.54 2.77 19.52
N ILE A 197 -36.83 3.88 19.74
CA ILE A 197 -37.38 5.23 19.54
C ILE A 197 -37.76 5.44 18.06
N ILE A 198 -36.89 5.01 17.14
CA ILE A 198 -37.16 5.05 15.69
C ILE A 198 -38.37 4.16 15.36
N ALA A 199 -38.50 2.98 15.95
CA ALA A 199 -39.62 2.07 15.72
C ALA A 199 -40.98 2.64 16.15
N ILE A 200 -41.00 3.50 17.18
CA ILE A 200 -42.22 4.14 17.67
C ILE A 200 -42.63 5.33 16.78
N TRP A 201 -41.66 6.08 16.26
CA TRP A 201 -41.90 7.34 15.54
C TRP A 201 -41.92 7.21 14.01
N ALA A 202 -41.36 6.15 13.42
CA ALA A 202 -41.20 6.06 11.97
C ALA A 202 -42.38 5.37 11.25
N PRO A 203 -42.63 5.70 9.97
CA PRO A 203 -43.62 5.01 9.14
C PRO A 203 -43.30 3.52 8.94
N ARG A 204 -44.31 2.66 8.78
CA ARG A 204 -44.12 1.21 8.58
C ARG A 204 -43.18 0.86 7.42
N THR A 205 -43.30 1.55 6.29
CA THR A 205 -42.43 1.36 5.12
C THR A 205 -40.95 1.65 5.42
N PHE A 206 -40.67 2.61 6.30
CA PHE A 206 -39.32 2.89 6.74
C PHE A 206 -38.77 1.76 7.60
N ILE A 207 -39.59 1.17 8.48
CA ILE A 207 -39.18 0.03 9.32
C ILE A 207 -38.83 -1.19 8.46
N ASP A 208 -39.60 -1.46 7.41
CA ASP A 208 -39.32 -2.57 6.48
C ASP A 208 -37.98 -2.37 5.76
N LEU A 209 -37.71 -1.15 5.25
CA LEU A 209 -36.45 -0.81 4.59
C LEU A 209 -35.27 -0.83 5.58
N LEU A 210 -35.48 -0.37 6.82
CA LEU A 210 -34.47 -0.39 7.87
C LEU A 210 -34.10 -1.83 8.26
N MET A 211 -35.09 -2.73 8.36
CA MET A 211 -34.86 -4.14 8.63
C MET A 211 -34.03 -4.78 7.51
N VAL A 212 -34.40 -4.57 6.26
CA VAL A 212 -33.63 -5.05 5.10
C VAL A 212 -32.20 -4.48 5.12
N PHE A 213 -32.03 -3.19 5.44
CA PHE A 213 -30.72 -2.55 5.55
C PHE A 213 -29.84 -3.19 6.62
N VAL A 214 -30.36 -3.41 7.83
CA VAL A 214 -29.61 -4.03 8.94
C VAL A 214 -29.24 -5.48 8.62
N LEU A 215 -30.18 -6.27 8.09
CA LEU A 215 -29.90 -7.66 7.69
C LEU A 215 -28.88 -7.72 6.54
N ALA A 216 -29.00 -6.85 5.54
CA ALA A 216 -28.05 -6.77 4.44
C ALA A 216 -26.64 -6.37 4.93
N GLY A 217 -26.54 -5.45 5.90
CA GLY A 217 -25.27 -5.08 6.53
C GLY A 217 -24.62 -6.25 7.26
N PHE A 218 -25.40 -7.03 8.01
CA PHE A 218 -24.91 -8.24 8.68
C PHE A 218 -24.41 -9.30 7.68
N VAL A 219 -25.17 -9.55 6.61
CA VAL A 219 -24.75 -10.45 5.53
C VAL A 219 -23.48 -9.95 4.85
N GLY A 220 -23.38 -8.64 4.57
CA GLY A 220 -22.21 -8.01 3.99
C GLY A 220 -20.96 -8.19 4.86
N TYR A 221 -21.08 -8.02 6.18
CA TYR A 221 -20.00 -8.27 7.12
C TYR A 221 -19.51 -9.73 7.06
N MET A 222 -20.44 -10.69 7.12
CA MET A 222 -20.09 -12.12 7.03
C MET A 222 -19.42 -12.50 5.71
N LEU A 223 -19.83 -11.88 4.59
CA LEU A 223 -19.25 -12.13 3.27
C LEU A 223 -17.80 -11.63 3.15
N VAL A 224 -17.48 -10.48 3.75
CA VAL A 224 -16.15 -9.86 3.62
C VAL A 224 -15.15 -10.39 4.64
N TRP A 225 -15.61 -10.84 5.81
CA TRP A 225 -14.72 -11.23 6.91
C TRP A 225 -13.82 -12.43 6.59
N ASN A 226 -14.27 -13.36 5.73
CA ASN A 226 -13.55 -14.61 5.45
C ASN A 226 -12.90 -14.66 4.04
N VAL A 227 -12.57 -13.51 3.46
CA VAL A 227 -11.91 -13.44 2.15
C VAL A 227 -10.42 -13.74 2.29
N GLN A 228 -9.86 -14.48 1.33
CA GLN A 228 -8.42 -14.77 1.33
C GLN A 228 -7.62 -13.46 1.18
N PRO A 229 -6.50 -13.27 1.92
CA PRO A 229 -5.73 -12.02 1.88
C PRO A 229 -5.25 -11.61 0.48
N ALA A 230 -4.99 -12.60 -0.38
CA ALA A 230 -4.60 -12.38 -1.78
C ALA A 230 -5.70 -11.72 -2.63
N LEU A 231 -6.97 -11.75 -2.18
CA LEU A 231 -8.11 -11.21 -2.89
C LEU A 231 -8.56 -9.84 -2.38
N HIS A 232 -7.94 -9.24 -1.37
CA HIS A 232 -8.36 -7.91 -0.88
C HIS A 232 -8.34 -6.84 -1.97
N THR A 233 -7.32 -6.84 -2.84
CA THR A 233 -7.23 -5.86 -3.93
C THR A 233 -8.27 -6.10 -5.04
N PRO A 234 -8.47 -7.34 -5.56
CA PRO A 234 -9.60 -7.64 -6.43
C PRO A 234 -10.97 -7.32 -5.81
N LEU A 235 -11.14 -7.60 -4.52
CA LEU A 235 -12.38 -7.34 -3.77
C LEU A 235 -12.68 -5.84 -3.69
N MET A 236 -11.65 -5.02 -3.44
CA MET A 236 -11.77 -3.56 -3.46
C MET A 236 -12.23 -3.05 -4.84
N SER A 237 -11.69 -3.64 -5.93
CA SER A 237 -12.11 -3.31 -7.30
C SER A 237 -13.56 -3.70 -7.59
N VAL A 238 -14.03 -4.86 -7.08
CA VAL A 238 -15.43 -5.28 -7.19
C VAL A 238 -16.36 -4.30 -6.48
N PHE A 239 -16.02 -3.88 -5.25
CA PHE A 239 -16.86 -2.93 -4.52
C PHE A 239 -16.94 -1.57 -5.20
N ASN A 240 -15.88 -1.16 -5.89
CA ASN A 240 -15.95 0.02 -6.76
C ASN A 240 -17.00 -0.19 -7.86
N ALA A 241 -16.98 -1.31 -8.58
CA ALA A 241 -17.97 -1.61 -9.61
C ALA A 241 -19.42 -1.66 -9.07
N ILE A 242 -19.63 -2.27 -7.89
CA ILE A 242 -20.93 -2.39 -7.23
C ILE A 242 -21.47 -1.01 -6.80
N SER A 243 -20.60 -0.09 -6.41
CA SER A 243 -21.01 1.29 -6.07
C SER A 243 -21.70 2.01 -7.24
N GLY A 244 -21.50 1.54 -8.47
CA GLY A 244 -22.22 1.97 -9.66
C GLY A 244 -23.75 1.72 -9.63
N GLN A 245 -24.28 1.05 -8.60
CA GLN A 245 -25.73 0.90 -8.36
C GLN A 245 -26.51 2.22 -8.32
N VAL A 246 -25.83 3.36 -8.14
CA VAL A 246 -26.39 4.71 -8.30
C VAL A 246 -27.09 4.91 -9.65
N VAL A 247 -26.79 4.09 -10.66
CA VAL A 247 -27.51 4.06 -11.94
C VAL A 247 -29.02 3.89 -11.77
N LEU A 248 -29.48 3.15 -10.74
CA LEU A 248 -30.90 2.94 -10.46
C LEU A 248 -31.61 4.26 -10.14
N GLY A 249 -30.95 5.13 -9.37
CA GLY A 249 -31.48 6.47 -9.06
C GLY A 249 -31.57 7.35 -10.31
N GLY A 250 -30.57 7.28 -11.19
CA GLY A 250 -30.58 8.01 -12.46
C GLY A 250 -31.71 7.55 -13.39
N ILE A 251 -31.93 6.23 -13.51
CA ILE A 251 -33.01 5.67 -14.34
C ILE A 251 -34.38 6.10 -13.81
N LEU A 252 -34.57 6.17 -12.49
CA LEU A 252 -35.83 6.63 -11.91
C LEU A 252 -36.09 8.13 -12.18
N MET A 253 -35.03 8.95 -12.21
CA MET A 253 -35.16 10.40 -12.39
C MET A 253 -35.21 10.85 -13.84
N VAL A 254 -34.85 9.98 -14.80
CA VAL A 254 -34.83 10.34 -16.23
C VAL A 254 -36.22 10.64 -16.79
N SER A 255 -37.27 10.09 -16.17
CA SER A 255 -38.67 10.35 -16.55
C SER A 255 -39.29 11.57 -15.84
N SER A 256 -38.48 12.37 -15.14
CA SER A 256 -38.96 13.62 -14.50
C SER A 256 -39.44 14.63 -15.55
N GLU A 257 -40.42 15.46 -15.21
CA GLU A 257 -40.93 16.52 -16.09
C GLU A 257 -39.99 17.72 -16.19
N GLU A 258 -39.09 17.89 -15.20
CA GLU A 258 -38.16 19.00 -15.14
C GLU A 258 -36.88 18.71 -15.94
N VAL A 259 -36.60 19.55 -16.93
CA VAL A 259 -35.42 19.43 -17.81
C VAL A 259 -34.12 19.40 -17.03
N ALA A 260 -33.98 20.20 -15.97
CA ALA A 260 -32.77 20.20 -15.14
C ALA A 260 -32.55 18.83 -14.48
N THR A 261 -33.60 18.23 -13.92
CA THR A 261 -33.55 16.90 -13.31
C THR A 261 -33.23 15.83 -14.34
N GLN A 262 -33.77 15.90 -15.55
CA GLN A 262 -33.43 14.98 -16.65
C GLN A 262 -31.95 15.08 -17.04
N VAL A 263 -31.39 16.29 -17.13
CA VAL A 263 -29.97 16.50 -17.46
C VAL A 263 -29.07 15.87 -16.38
N PHE A 264 -29.37 16.09 -15.10
CA PHE A 264 -28.64 15.47 -14.01
C PHE A 264 -28.81 13.95 -13.99
N ALA A 265 -30.00 13.44 -14.31
CA ALA A 265 -30.25 12.00 -14.40
C ALA A 265 -29.41 11.34 -15.51
N VAL A 266 -29.35 11.95 -16.70
CA VAL A 266 -28.50 11.47 -17.80
C VAL A 266 -27.02 11.51 -17.42
N ALA A 267 -26.56 12.58 -16.77
CA ALA A 267 -25.19 12.68 -16.29
C ALA A 267 -24.88 11.61 -15.22
N ALA A 268 -25.79 11.38 -14.28
CA ALA A 268 -25.66 10.34 -13.26
C ALA A 268 -25.58 8.94 -13.88
N ILE A 269 -26.44 8.63 -14.87
CA ILE A 269 -26.39 7.36 -15.61
C ILE A 269 -25.05 7.21 -16.33
N ALA A 270 -24.57 8.26 -17.00
CA ALA A 270 -23.30 8.21 -17.73
C ALA A 270 -22.11 7.93 -16.79
N VAL A 271 -22.02 8.62 -15.66
CA VAL A 271 -20.96 8.40 -14.65
C VAL A 271 -21.08 7.00 -14.04
N ALA A 272 -22.29 6.55 -13.73
CA ALA A 272 -22.53 5.21 -13.19
C ALA A 272 -22.12 4.11 -14.18
N ALA A 273 -22.42 4.30 -15.48
CA ALA A 273 -22.02 3.37 -16.53
C ALA A 273 -20.49 3.25 -16.66
N ILE A 274 -19.76 4.37 -16.55
CA ILE A 274 -18.29 4.37 -16.51
C ILE A 274 -17.78 3.60 -15.29
N ASN A 275 -18.39 3.79 -14.12
CA ASN A 275 -17.99 3.09 -12.90
C ASN A 275 -18.22 1.57 -13.01
N ILE A 276 -19.41 1.15 -13.45
CA ILE A 276 -19.75 -0.26 -13.68
C ILE A 276 -18.78 -0.87 -14.71
N GLY A 277 -18.67 -0.26 -15.89
CA GLY A 277 -17.84 -0.78 -16.98
C GLY A 277 -16.36 -0.84 -16.63
N GLY A 278 -15.82 0.24 -16.07
CA GLY A 278 -14.42 0.32 -15.65
C GLY A 278 -14.11 -0.63 -14.50
N GLY A 279 -14.95 -0.66 -13.47
CA GLY A 279 -14.79 -1.51 -12.29
C GLY A 279 -14.81 -3.00 -12.64
N PHE A 280 -15.75 -3.45 -13.48
CA PHE A 280 -15.79 -4.86 -13.90
C PHE A 280 -14.64 -5.23 -14.85
N MET A 281 -14.22 -4.33 -15.75
CA MET A 281 -13.09 -4.58 -16.64
C MET A 281 -11.77 -4.74 -15.87
N VAL A 282 -11.52 -3.87 -14.91
CA VAL A 282 -10.31 -3.94 -14.06
C VAL A 282 -10.34 -5.19 -13.21
N THR A 283 -11.47 -5.48 -12.57
CA THR A 283 -11.64 -6.71 -11.78
C THR A 283 -11.39 -7.96 -12.62
N HIS A 284 -11.93 -8.02 -13.83
CA HIS A 284 -11.74 -9.16 -14.72
C HIS A 284 -10.26 -9.37 -15.05
N ARG A 285 -9.52 -8.29 -15.35
CA ARG A 285 -8.08 -8.35 -15.58
C ARG A 285 -7.31 -8.80 -14.34
N MET A 286 -7.70 -8.33 -13.16
CA MET A 286 -7.08 -8.76 -11.89
C MET A 286 -7.29 -10.25 -11.63
N LEU A 287 -8.51 -10.75 -11.80
CA LEU A 287 -8.84 -12.16 -11.59
C LEU A 287 -8.24 -13.08 -12.66
N ALA A 288 -8.09 -12.60 -13.91
CA ALA A 288 -7.45 -13.36 -14.97
C ALA A 288 -5.98 -13.70 -14.66
N MET A 289 -5.28 -12.87 -13.87
CA MET A 289 -3.90 -13.13 -13.45
C MET A 289 -3.76 -14.29 -12.44
N PHE A 290 -4.86 -14.69 -11.79
CA PHE A 290 -4.87 -15.84 -10.87
C PHE A 290 -5.19 -17.16 -11.56
N LYS A 291 -5.60 -17.14 -12.84
CA LYS A 291 -5.81 -18.37 -13.62
C LYS A 291 -4.45 -18.97 -13.95
N ARG A 292 -4.24 -20.22 -13.54
CA ARG A 292 -3.08 -21.00 -13.96
C ARG A 292 -3.32 -21.45 -15.40
N ASP A 293 -2.35 -21.22 -16.29
CA ASP A 293 -2.27 -21.88 -17.59
C ASP A 293 -2.06 -23.38 -17.33
N THR A 294 -3.14 -24.16 -17.19
CA THR A 294 -3.03 -25.61 -17.36
C THR A 294 -2.79 -25.89 -18.84
N PRO A 295 -1.80 -26.73 -19.20
CA PRO A 295 -1.55 -27.13 -20.58
C PRO A 295 -2.74 -27.88 -21.19
#